data_AF-F6JI92-F1
#
_entry.id   AF-F6JI92-F1
#
_cell.length_a   1.000
_cell.length_b   1.000
_cell.length_c   1.000
_cell.angle_alpha   90.00
_cell.angle_beta   90.00
_cell.angle_gamma   90.00
#
_symmetry.space_group_name_H-M   'P 1'
#
loop_
_entity.id
_entity.type
_entity.pdbx_description
1 polymer ?
#
loop_
_entity_poly.entity_id
_entity_poly.type
_entity_poly.pdbx_seq_one_letter_code
_entity_poly.pdbx_strand_id
1 'polypeptide(L)'
;QLLFKILLPLHKPPSLPKYFNQLIKCVIALLNQNPSSIEKYLKGFLRIWPKTSITKVTYFLNEIGRILLIKDEQRVKKVLPMVFNHISKCLCNETSQISEYTLLLWENYEVLEVIDRNHELIIPIVQPHLLRILIRHLGTPMQSHVSIVLCYLLKMNNTLFKSLTSMCM
;
A
#
# COMPACT_ATOMS: atom_id res chain seq x y z
N GLN A 1 24.08 7.29 1.96
CA GLN A 1 23.97 7.83 3.34
C GLN A 1 22.80 8.81 3.48
N LEU A 2 22.66 9.79 2.57
CA LEU A 2 21.54 10.76 2.53
C LEU A 2 20.14 10.14 2.65
N LEU A 3 19.78 9.20 1.77
CA LEU A 3 18.45 8.58 1.74
C LEU A 3 18.03 7.98 3.10
N PHE A 4 18.91 7.18 3.71
CA PHE A 4 18.58 6.45 4.94
C PHE A 4 18.82 7.25 6.22
N LYS A 5 19.84 8.10 6.27
CA LYS A 5 20.22 8.83 7.49
C LYS A 5 19.54 10.20 7.62
N ILE A 6 19.02 10.76 6.52
CA ILE A 6 18.46 12.12 6.51
C ILE A 6 17.02 12.07 5.99
N LEU A 7 16.79 11.65 4.74
CA LEU A 7 15.46 11.73 4.13
C LEU A 7 14.44 10.83 4.84
N LEU A 8 14.80 9.57 5.11
CA LEU A 8 13.91 8.65 5.82
C LEU A 8 13.49 9.18 7.20
N PRO A 9 14.40 9.64 8.10
CA PRO A 9 14.01 10.29 9.36
C PRO A 9 13.09 11.51 9.25
N LEU A 10 13.12 12.26 8.14
CA LEU A 10 12.26 13.46 7.95
C LEU A 10 10.77 13.12 7.86
N HIS A 11 10.37 11.86 7.77
CA HIS A 11 8.97 11.43 7.86
C HIS A 11 8.44 11.38 9.30
N LYS A 12 9.32 11.45 10.31
CA LYS A 12 8.92 11.33 11.72
C LYS A 12 8.27 12.59 12.29
N PRO A 13 8.80 13.81 12.09
CA PRO A 13 8.27 15.02 12.72
C PRO A 13 6.79 15.29 12.36
N PRO A 14 6.03 15.95 13.24
CA PRO A 14 4.65 16.36 12.96
C PRO A 14 4.57 17.44 11.87
N SER A 15 5.68 18.15 11.60
CA SER A 15 5.78 19.16 10.55
C SER A 15 5.87 18.60 9.12
N LEU A 16 5.84 17.27 8.95
CA LEU A 16 5.84 16.58 7.64
C LEU A 16 4.97 17.23 6.57
N PRO A 17 3.70 17.65 6.84
CA PRO A 17 2.84 18.23 5.82
C PRO A 17 3.45 19.46 5.12
N LYS A 18 4.32 20.21 5.80
CA LYS A 18 4.92 21.45 5.27
C LYS A 18 5.92 21.20 4.15
N TYR A 19 6.53 20.01 4.10
CA TYR A 19 7.64 19.70 3.19
C TYR A 19 7.52 18.34 2.49
N PHE A 20 6.41 17.62 2.70
CA PHE A 20 6.23 16.27 2.17
C PHE A 20 6.43 16.20 0.65
N ASN A 21 5.86 17.14 -0.10
CA ASN A 21 5.95 17.15 -1.56
C ASN A 21 7.39 17.29 -2.08
N GLN A 22 8.26 18.00 -1.37
CA GLN A 22 9.67 18.13 -1.70
C GLN A 22 10.41 16.85 -1.28
N LEU A 23 10.13 16.33 -0.09
CA LEU A 23 10.74 15.11 0.44
C LEU A 23 10.51 13.90 -0.49
N ILE A 24 9.26 13.66 -0.88
CA ILE A 24 8.91 12.55 -1.77
C ILE A 24 9.59 12.67 -3.13
N LYS A 25 9.67 13.88 -3.71
CA LYS A 25 10.40 14.10 -4.97
C LYS A 25 11.86 13.68 -4.84
N CYS A 26 12.53 14.06 -3.76
CA CYS A 26 13.92 13.66 -3.49
C CYS A 26 14.07 12.15 -3.30
N VAL A 27 13.17 11.52 -2.53
CA VAL A 27 13.18 10.06 -2.30
C VAL A 27 13.01 9.31 -3.62
N ILE A 28 11.99 9.65 -4.39
CA ILE A 28 11.69 8.99 -5.67
C ILE A 28 12.81 9.19 -6.68
N ALA A 29 13.42 10.38 -6.75
CA ALA A 29 14.57 10.62 -7.62
C ALA A 29 15.76 9.72 -7.26
N LEU A 30 16.11 9.61 -5.98
CA LEU A 30 17.21 8.77 -5.52
C LEU A 30 16.94 7.27 -5.70
N LEU A 31 15.70 6.83 -5.50
CA LEU A 31 15.33 5.43 -5.72
C LEU A 31 15.31 5.07 -7.22
N ASN A 32 14.93 5.99 -8.11
CA ASN A 32 15.08 5.77 -9.55
C ASN A 32 16.54 5.71 -9.99
N GLN A 33 17.42 6.52 -9.39
CA GLN A 33 18.86 6.48 -9.67
C GLN A 33 19.53 5.21 -9.13
N ASN A 34 19.05 4.68 -8.01
CA ASN A 34 19.57 3.44 -7.43
C ASN A 34 18.45 2.50 -6.94
N PRO A 35 17.81 1.76 -7.86
CA PRO A 35 16.68 0.86 -7.55
C PRO A 35 17.02 -0.27 -6.57
N SER A 36 18.30 -0.63 -6.44
CA SER A 36 18.74 -1.62 -5.44
C SER A 36 18.44 -1.20 -3.99
N SER A 37 18.23 0.11 -3.75
CA SER A 37 17.94 0.66 -2.43
C SER A 37 16.46 0.58 -2.03
N ILE A 38 15.54 0.26 -2.95
CA ILE A 38 14.08 0.28 -2.72
C ILE A 38 13.69 -0.61 -1.53
N GLU A 39 14.15 -1.86 -1.52
CA GLU A 39 13.82 -2.81 -0.46
C GLU A 39 14.30 -2.34 0.91
N LYS A 40 15.55 -1.88 0.99
CA LYS A 40 16.13 -1.36 2.24
C LYS A 40 15.39 -0.10 2.71
N TYR A 41 14.98 0.76 1.78
CA TYR A 41 14.24 1.98 2.09
C TYR A 41 12.87 1.66 2.65
N LEU A 42 12.09 0.82 1.95
CA LEU A 42 10.76 0.41 2.38
C LEU A 42 10.79 -0.32 3.72
N LYS A 43 11.78 -1.18 3.99
CA LYS A 43 11.96 -1.79 5.32
C LYS A 43 12.08 -0.74 6.43
N GLY A 44 12.86 0.32 6.20
CA GLY A 44 13.00 1.44 7.13
C GLY A 44 11.75 2.31 7.23
N PHE A 45 11.08 2.55 6.10
CA PHE A 45 9.87 3.35 5.98
C PHE A 45 8.68 2.72 6.70
N LEU A 46 8.43 1.43 6.47
CA LEU A 46 7.37 0.67 7.14
C LEU A 46 7.63 0.52 8.65
N ARG A 47 8.89 0.56 9.10
CA ARG A 47 9.22 0.54 10.54
C ARG A 47 8.78 1.83 11.25
N ILE A 48 8.71 2.95 10.55
CA ILE A 48 8.29 4.25 11.11
C ILE A 48 6.83 4.59 10.77
N TRP A 49 6.04 3.59 10.37
CA TRP A 49 4.65 3.76 9.97
C TRP A 49 3.83 4.45 11.08
N PRO A 50 3.05 5.49 10.73
CA PRO A 50 2.19 6.19 11.69
C PRO A 50 1.03 5.28 12.15
N LYS A 51 0.87 5.13 13.47
CA LYS A 51 -0.20 4.28 14.05
C LYS A 51 -1.49 5.04 14.39
N THR A 52 -1.39 6.35 14.63
CA THR A 52 -2.50 7.16 15.19
C THR A 52 -2.85 8.39 14.35
N SER A 53 -1.94 8.86 13.49
CA SER A 53 -2.17 10.05 12.67
C SER A 53 -2.61 9.68 11.26
N ILE A 54 -3.92 9.83 10.99
CA ILE A 54 -4.52 9.59 9.68
C ILE A 54 -3.83 10.43 8.60
N THR A 55 -3.62 11.72 8.87
CA THR A 55 -2.90 12.63 7.97
C THR A 55 -1.54 12.06 7.56
N LYS A 56 -0.75 11.53 8.51
CA LYS A 56 0.53 10.89 8.19
C LYS A 56 0.35 9.57 7.43
N VAL A 57 -0.66 8.76 7.77
CA VAL A 57 -0.98 7.53 7.03
C VAL A 57 -1.21 7.86 5.55
N THR A 58 -1.99 8.90 5.24
CA THR A 58 -2.26 9.33 3.86
C THR A 58 -0.97 9.72 3.12
N TYR A 59 -0.07 10.46 3.76
CA TYR A 59 1.23 10.79 3.17
C TYR A 59 2.09 9.54 2.93
N PHE A 60 2.11 8.60 3.87
CA PHE A 60 2.86 7.36 3.72
C PHE A 60 2.32 6.47 2.60
N LEU A 61 0.99 6.38 2.46
CA LEU A 61 0.34 5.66 1.37
C LEU A 61 0.64 6.29 0.01
N ASN A 62 0.60 7.63 -0.08
CA ASN A 62 0.97 8.34 -1.30
C ASN A 62 2.43 8.06 -1.70
N GLU A 63 3.35 8.03 -0.74
CA GLU A 63 4.75 7.67 -1.00
C GLU A 63 4.92 6.22 -1.44
N ILE A 64 4.23 5.28 -0.79
CA ILE A 64 4.21 3.88 -1.26
C ILE A 64 3.72 3.83 -2.69
N GLY A 65 2.58 4.44 -3.02
CA GLY A 65 2.06 4.48 -4.38
C GLY A 65 3.11 4.97 -5.37
N ARG A 66 3.79 6.08 -5.07
CA ARG A 66 4.86 6.63 -5.93
C ARG A 66 6.08 5.72 -6.05
N ILE A 67 6.43 4.95 -5.02
CA ILE A 67 7.52 3.96 -5.06
C ILE A 67 7.13 2.76 -5.94
N LEU A 68 5.86 2.34 -5.91
CA LEU A 68 5.35 1.26 -6.76
C LEU A 68 5.38 1.63 -8.26
N LEU A 69 5.41 2.92 -8.59
CA LEU A 69 5.50 3.43 -9.97
C LEU A 69 6.95 3.65 -10.46
N ILE A 70 7.96 3.20 -9.72
CA ILE A 70 9.36 3.28 -10.16
C ILE A 70 9.56 2.37 -11.38
N LYS A 71 10.30 2.85 -12.39
CA LYS A 71 10.47 2.19 -13.69
C LYS A 71 11.10 0.80 -13.63
N ASP A 72 11.94 0.54 -12.63
CA ASP A 72 12.54 -0.79 -12.43
C ASP A 72 11.51 -1.74 -11.80
N GLU A 73 10.62 -2.27 -12.65
CA GLU A 73 9.53 -3.15 -12.25
C GLU A 73 10.03 -4.43 -11.56
N GLN A 74 11.23 -4.93 -11.91
CA GLN A 74 11.81 -6.12 -11.28
C GLN A 74 12.17 -5.85 -9.81
N ARG A 75 12.69 -4.66 -9.50
CA ARG A 75 12.96 -4.25 -8.11
C ARG A 75 11.67 -3.96 -7.34
N VAL A 76 10.69 -3.35 -7.98
CA VAL A 76 9.36 -3.13 -7.39
C VAL A 76 8.68 -4.47 -7.09
N LYS A 77 8.68 -5.42 -8.03
CA LYS A 77 8.05 -6.74 -7.88
C LYS A 77 8.56 -7.49 -6.63
N LYS A 78 9.86 -7.39 -6.34
CA LYS A 78 10.49 -8.01 -5.16
C LYS A 78 9.96 -7.49 -3.81
N VAL A 79 9.47 -6.25 -3.77
CA VAL A 79 8.98 -5.64 -2.52
C VAL A 79 7.46 -5.71 -2.36
N LEU A 80 6.71 -6.05 -3.43
CA LEU A 80 5.25 -6.14 -3.39
C LEU A 80 4.73 -7.01 -2.23
N PRO A 81 5.28 -8.23 -1.97
CA PRO A 81 4.74 -9.05 -0.89
C PRO A 81 4.90 -8.40 0.48
N MET A 82 6.02 -7.70 0.72
CA MET A 82 6.27 -7.00 1.99
C MET A 82 5.33 -5.79 2.14
N VAL A 83 5.18 -5.01 1.07
CA VAL A 83 4.31 -3.82 1.06
C VAL A 83 2.85 -4.21 1.25
N PHE A 84 2.33 -5.13 0.44
CA PHE A 84 0.92 -5.51 0.51
C PHE A 84 0.57 -6.26 1.79
N ASN A 85 1.49 -7.02 2.39
CA ASN A 85 1.27 -7.56 3.75
C ASN A 85 1.10 -6.45 4.79
N HIS A 86 1.84 -5.35 4.67
CA HIS A 86 1.70 -4.21 5.57
C HIS A 86 0.36 -3.50 5.33
N ILE A 87 0.01 -3.24 4.07
CA ILE A 87 -1.27 -2.64 3.68
C ILE A 87 -2.46 -3.47 4.18
N SER A 88 -2.42 -4.79 4.02
CA SER A 88 -3.44 -5.72 4.54
C SER A 88 -3.64 -5.62 6.05
N LYS A 89 -2.55 -5.45 6.81
CA LYS A 89 -2.64 -5.24 8.27
C LYS A 89 -3.25 -3.89 8.61
N CYS A 90 -2.91 -2.83 7.85
CA CYS A 90 -3.50 -1.51 8.02
C CYS A 90 -5.01 -1.52 7.75
N LEU A 91 -5.45 -2.28 6.73
CA LEU A 91 -6.86 -2.46 6.40
C LEU A 91 -7.63 -3.13 7.56
N CYS A 92 -7.01 -4.07 8.28
CA CYS A 92 -7.64 -4.75 9.42
C CYS A 92 -7.53 -4.01 10.77
N ASN A 93 -6.99 -2.78 10.80
CA ASN A 93 -6.87 -2.01 12.04
C ASN A 93 -8.25 -1.75 12.69
N GLU A 94 -8.28 -1.58 14.01
CA GLU A 94 -9.52 -1.44 14.77
C GLU A 94 -10.22 -0.10 14.55
N THR A 95 -9.47 0.95 14.21
CA THR A 95 -10.03 2.26 13.87
C THR A 95 -10.50 2.29 12.42
N SER A 96 -11.81 2.43 12.19
CA SER A 96 -12.44 2.42 10.86
C SER A 96 -11.82 3.44 9.88
N GLN A 97 -11.38 4.60 10.38
CA GLN A 97 -10.83 5.66 9.53
C GLN A 97 -9.53 5.24 8.83
N ILE A 98 -8.57 4.63 9.54
CA ILE A 98 -7.30 4.22 8.91
C ILE A 98 -7.54 3.20 7.79
N SER A 99 -8.50 2.28 7.98
CA SER A 99 -8.89 1.30 6.97
C SER A 99 -9.43 1.98 5.71
N GLU A 100 -10.33 2.96 5.85
CA GLU A 100 -10.88 3.72 4.73
C GLU A 100 -9.80 4.46 3.94
N TYR A 101 -8.93 5.20 4.62
CA TYR A 101 -7.81 5.90 3.95
C TYR A 101 -6.81 4.95 3.30
N THR A 102 -6.67 3.73 3.81
CA THR A 102 -5.81 2.70 3.20
C THR A 102 -6.37 2.18 1.87
N LEU A 103 -7.70 2.17 1.70
CA LEU A 103 -8.35 1.77 0.45
C LEU A 103 -8.11 2.78 -0.69
N LEU A 104 -7.79 4.04 -0.39
CA LEU A 104 -7.45 5.07 -1.39
C LEU A 104 -6.26 4.68 -2.28
N LEU A 105 -5.41 3.74 -1.84
CA LEU A 105 -4.34 3.19 -2.68
C LEU A 105 -4.89 2.57 -3.98
N TRP A 106 -6.09 1.98 -3.93
CA TRP A 106 -6.78 1.41 -5.08
C TRP A 106 -7.54 2.44 -5.94
N GLU A 107 -7.61 3.71 -5.53
CA GLU A 107 -8.19 4.77 -6.38
C GLU A 107 -7.17 5.33 -7.38
N ASN A 108 -5.87 5.12 -7.13
CA ASN A 108 -4.83 5.53 -8.06
C ASN A 108 -4.75 4.53 -9.22
N TYR A 109 -5.15 4.99 -10.42
CA TYR A 109 -5.18 4.17 -11.63
C TYR A 109 -3.80 3.57 -11.99
N GLU A 110 -2.71 4.34 -11.86
CA GLU A 110 -1.36 3.83 -12.15
C GLU A 110 -0.95 2.72 -11.17
N VAL A 111 -1.34 2.86 -9.88
CA VAL A 111 -1.12 1.80 -8.87
C VAL A 111 -1.98 0.57 -9.18
N LEU A 112 -3.23 0.76 -9.60
CA LEU A 112 -4.10 -0.35 -10.03
C LEU A 112 -3.47 -1.13 -11.19
N GLU A 113 -2.84 -0.47 -12.16
CA GLU A 113 -2.14 -1.17 -13.24
C GLU A 113 -0.96 -2.00 -12.72
N VAL A 114 -0.20 -1.50 -11.74
CA VAL A 114 0.88 -2.29 -11.10
C VAL A 114 0.30 -3.50 -10.37
N ILE A 115 -0.83 -3.34 -9.70
CA ILE A 115 -1.54 -4.43 -9.02
C ILE A 115 -1.99 -5.47 -10.06
N ASP A 116 -2.60 -5.04 -11.16
CA ASP A 116 -3.07 -5.93 -12.23
C ASP A 116 -1.91 -6.72 -12.86
N ARG A 117 -0.79 -6.07 -13.19
CA ARG A 117 0.39 -6.76 -13.74
C ARG A 117 1.02 -7.79 -12.77
N ASN A 118 0.75 -7.67 -11.48
CA ASN A 118 1.34 -8.51 -10.43
C ASN A 118 0.27 -9.22 -9.57
N HIS A 119 -0.93 -9.41 -10.11
CA HIS A 119 -2.09 -9.86 -9.35
C HIS A 119 -1.88 -11.24 -8.69
N GLU A 120 -1.12 -12.14 -9.32
CA GLU A 120 -0.80 -13.47 -8.76
C GLU A 120 -0.03 -13.40 -7.44
N LEU A 121 0.79 -12.35 -7.25
CA LEU A 121 1.51 -12.12 -6.00
C LEU A 121 0.68 -11.37 -4.96
N ILE A 122 -0.20 -10.47 -5.42
CA ILE A 122 -0.90 -9.52 -4.54
C ILE A 122 -2.23 -10.07 -4.05
N ILE A 123 -3.06 -10.66 -4.93
CA ILE A 123 -4.39 -11.16 -4.59
C ILE A 123 -4.35 -12.10 -3.37
N PRO A 124 -3.47 -13.12 -3.31
CA PRO A 124 -3.41 -14.03 -2.16
C PRO A 124 -3.15 -13.34 -0.81
N ILE A 125 -2.50 -12.18 -0.82
CA ILE A 125 -2.17 -11.41 0.38
C ILE A 125 -3.36 -10.56 0.83
N VAL A 126 -3.96 -9.83 -0.11
CA VAL A 126 -4.96 -8.80 0.21
C VAL A 126 -6.37 -9.36 0.34
N GLN A 127 -6.74 -10.37 -0.46
CA GLN A 127 -8.11 -10.88 -0.53
C GLN A 127 -8.64 -11.36 0.83
N PRO A 128 -7.94 -12.21 1.61
CA PRO A 128 -8.48 -12.72 2.87
C PRO A 128 -8.80 -11.58 3.86
N HIS A 129 -7.96 -10.55 3.87
CA HIS A 129 -8.14 -9.38 4.73
C HIS A 129 -9.33 -8.53 4.28
N LEU A 130 -9.47 -8.28 2.99
CA LEU A 130 -10.60 -7.53 2.43
C LEU A 130 -11.94 -8.24 2.67
N LEU A 131 -12.00 -9.56 2.52
CA LEU A 131 -13.22 -10.34 2.81
C LEU A 131 -13.61 -10.26 4.29
N ARG A 132 -12.63 -10.38 5.21
CA ARG A 132 -12.88 -10.22 6.65
C ARG A 132 -13.43 -8.82 6.98
N ILE A 133 -12.90 -7.80 6.32
CA ILE A 133 -13.33 -6.42 6.50
C ILE A 133 -14.73 -6.20 5.93
N LEU A 134 -15.03 -6.77 4.77
CA LEU A 134 -16.37 -6.71 4.18
C LEU A 134 -17.42 -7.22 5.16
N ILE A 135 -17.18 -8.38 5.78
CA ILE A 135 -18.08 -9.00 6.78
C ILE A 135 -18.20 -8.11 8.03
N ARG A 136 -17.09 -7.58 8.54
CA ARG A 136 -17.08 -6.74 9.74
C ARG A 136 -17.85 -5.42 9.57
N HIS A 137 -17.87 -4.87 8.36
CA HIS A 137 -18.41 -3.55 8.06
C HIS A 137 -19.69 -3.57 7.21
N LEU A 138 -20.42 -4.69 7.20
CA LEU A 138 -21.73 -4.80 6.54
C LEU A 138 -22.69 -3.71 7.03
N GLY A 139 -23.41 -3.08 6.10
CA GLY A 139 -24.36 -2.00 6.36
C GLY A 139 -23.74 -0.62 6.56
N THR A 140 -22.41 -0.48 6.47
CA THR A 140 -21.70 0.80 6.64
C THR A 140 -21.20 1.36 5.30
N PRO A 141 -20.88 2.67 5.19
CA PRO A 141 -20.29 3.25 3.97
C PRO A 141 -18.99 2.57 3.53
N MET A 142 -18.25 1.98 4.47
CA MET A 142 -17.01 1.26 4.20
C MET A 142 -17.25 -0.03 3.40
N GLN A 143 -18.42 -0.64 3.50
CA GLN A 143 -18.79 -1.83 2.70
C GLN A 143 -18.64 -1.55 1.20
N SER A 144 -19.10 -0.40 0.73
CA SER A 144 -19.06 -0.03 -0.69
C SER A 144 -17.62 0.07 -1.20
N HIS A 145 -16.74 0.74 -0.44
CA HIS A 145 -15.33 0.90 -0.80
C HIS A 145 -14.60 -0.45 -0.89
N VAL A 146 -14.80 -1.32 0.10
CA VAL A 146 -14.20 -2.66 0.11
C VAL A 146 -14.74 -3.53 -1.04
N SER A 147 -16.04 -3.43 -1.32
CA SER A 147 -16.69 -4.16 -2.42
C SER A 147 -16.13 -3.76 -3.79
N ILE A 148 -15.85 -2.47 -4.00
CA ILE A 148 -15.21 -1.98 -5.23
C ILE A 148 -13.83 -2.62 -5.41
N VAL A 149 -13.01 -2.64 -4.35
CA VAL A 149 -11.68 -3.26 -4.40
C VAL A 149 -11.77 -4.76 -4.71
N LEU A 150 -12.66 -5.49 -4.03
CA LEU A 150 -12.89 -6.91 -4.29
C LEU A 150 -13.34 -7.16 -5.74
N CYS A 151 -14.20 -6.30 -6.30
CA CYS A 151 -14.62 -6.36 -7.69
C CYS A 151 -13.44 -6.17 -8.66
N TYR A 152 -12.50 -5.27 -8.36
CA TYR A 152 -11.27 -5.14 -9.16
C TYR A 152 -10.47 -6.44 -9.12
N LEU A 153 -10.19 -7.00 -7.94
CA LEU A 153 -9.42 -8.24 -7.82
C LEU A 153 -10.08 -9.42 -8.55
N LEU A 154 -11.41 -9.53 -8.47
CA LEU A 154 -12.18 -10.53 -9.18
C LEU A 154 -12.06 -10.38 -10.71
N LYS A 155 -12.09 -9.13 -11.22
CA LYS A 155 -11.91 -8.83 -12.64
C LYS A 155 -10.50 -9.12 -13.13
N MET A 156 -9.48 -8.83 -12.30
CA MET A 156 -8.07 -9.09 -12.61
C MET A 156 -7.81 -10.59 -12.79
N ASN A 157 -8.27 -11.43 -11.85
CA ASN A 157 -8.12 -12.88 -11.97
C ASN A 157 -9.21 -13.64 -11.21
N ASN A 158 -10.32 -13.92 -11.91
CA ASN A 158 -11.48 -14.62 -11.35
C ASN A 158 -11.14 -16.04 -10.84
N THR A 159 -10.31 -16.77 -11.59
CA THR A 159 -9.95 -18.15 -11.26
C THR A 159 -9.15 -18.21 -9.96
N LEU A 160 -8.12 -17.38 -9.83
CA LEU A 160 -7.31 -17.27 -8.62
C LEU A 160 -8.15 -16.78 -7.43
N PHE A 161 -8.98 -15.77 -7.64
CA PHE A 161 -9.82 -15.23 -6.58
C PHE A 161 -10.77 -16.29 -6.01
N LYS A 162 -11.41 -17.07 -6.89
CA LYS A 162 -12.32 -18.16 -6.49
C LYS A 162 -11.59 -19.29 -5.78
N SER A 163 -10.42 -19.71 -6.27
CA SER A 163 -9.66 -20.81 -5.64
C SER A 163 -9.25 -20.48 -4.20
N LEU A 164 -8.88 -19.23 -3.93
CA LEU A 164 -8.57 -18.75 -2.58
C LEU A 164 -9.80 -18.71 -1.68
N THR A 165 -10.97 -18.40 -2.22
CA THR A 165 -12.23 -18.38 -1.44
C THR A 165 -12.65 -19.79 -1.02
N SER A 166 -12.48 -20.78 -1.90
CA SER A 166 -12.77 -22.19 -1.57
C SER A 166 -11.83 -22.80 -0.54
N MET A 167 -10.65 -22.21 -0.31
CA MET A 167 -9.72 -22.66 0.74
C MET A 167 -10.02 -22.05 2.13
N CYS A 168 -10.86 -21.01 2.18
CA CYS A 168 -11.23 -20.32 3.42
C CYS A 168 -12.61 -20.75 3.98
N MET A 169 -13.34 -21.62 3.26
CA MET A 169 -14.55 -22.30 3.73
C MET A 169 -14.21 -23.73 4.14
#